data_AF-A0A816LZS8-F1
#
_entry.id   AF-A0A816LZS8-F1
#
_cell.length_a   1.000
_cell.length_b   1.000
_cell.length_c   1.000
_cell.angle_alpha   90.00
_cell.angle_beta   90.00
_cell.angle_gamma   90.00
#
_symmetry.space_group_name_H-M   'P 1'
#
loop_
_entity.id
_entity.type
_entity.pdbx_description
1 polymer ?
#
loop_
_entity_poly.entity_id
_entity_poly.type
_entity_poly.pdbx_seq_one_letter_code
_entity_poly.pdbx_strand_id
1 'polypeptide(L)'
;MMPNRIKCQLAHLYFNPKTHKDGIPVRPIENTIHAPTTNISNYLDEIIRPIFDKECQNTTIIDGVSLIQTLHQYMRKGLFKSTTLFCTFDIRNLYNMLPQEETLNILVEFLHVHGYTKVKGIPPETIRLLASIVLKENVFVYGKKIYQQVLGGAMGSSFTLTLANIFMWKWQKELFHPNIKLEYKIGKSLSFLDVLLTNINGTLSTSVYHKPAAEPYVVPFISDHPRHVFDNIVQTSLRRAIKYSSILQSFNDERRYIKSTFLYNGSVYC
;
A
#
# COMPACT_ATOMS: atom_id res chain seq x y z
N MET A 1 -9.72 -17.65 21.18
CA MET A 1 -10.81 -18.42 20.55
C MET A 1 -10.54 -18.40 19.06
N MET A 2 -10.27 -19.55 18.43
CA MET A 2 -9.99 -19.57 16.99
C MET A 2 -11.29 -19.31 16.20
N PRO A 3 -11.28 -18.41 15.20
CA PRO A 3 -12.48 -18.05 14.45
C PRO A 3 -13.01 -19.23 13.63
N ASN A 4 -14.31 -19.49 13.72
CA ASN A 4 -15.00 -20.55 12.97
C ASN A 4 -15.22 -20.10 11.51
N ARG A 5 -14.75 -20.88 10.52
CA ARG A 5 -14.76 -20.50 9.10
C ARG A 5 -16.14 -20.44 8.44
N ILE A 6 -17.17 -21.03 9.05
CA ILE A 6 -18.53 -21.13 8.47
C ILE A 6 -19.48 -20.12 9.11
N LYS A 7 -19.14 -19.57 10.28
CA LYS A 7 -20.03 -18.73 11.07
C LYS A 7 -19.66 -17.26 10.93
N CYS A 8 -20.60 -16.44 10.48
CA CYS A 8 -20.50 -14.99 10.52
C CYS A 8 -20.11 -14.53 11.93
N GLN A 9 -19.09 -13.67 12.00
CA GLN A 9 -18.50 -13.17 13.23
C GLN A 9 -18.26 -11.67 13.09
N LEU A 10 -18.37 -10.94 14.20
CA LEU A 10 -17.97 -9.54 14.20
C LEU A 10 -16.48 -9.42 13.89
N ALA A 11 -16.10 -8.36 13.17
CA ALA A 11 -14.70 -8.07 12.92
C ALA A 11 -13.98 -7.82 14.26
N HIS A 12 -12.67 -8.09 14.30
CA HIS A 12 -11.85 -7.84 15.50
C HIS A 12 -10.76 -6.83 15.21
N LEU A 13 -10.65 -5.79 16.04
CA LEU A 13 -9.60 -4.80 15.93
C LEU A 13 -8.33 -5.28 16.67
N TYR A 14 -7.20 -5.29 15.97
CA TYR A 14 -5.88 -5.52 16.53
C TYR A 14 -4.88 -4.49 16.01
N PHE A 15 -3.65 -4.51 16.52
CA PHE A 15 -2.67 -3.46 16.29
C PHE A 15 -1.31 -4.04 15.90
N ASN A 16 -0.73 -3.54 14.81
CA ASN A 16 0.63 -3.87 14.39
C ASN A 16 1.58 -2.71 14.74
N PRO A 17 2.67 -2.94 15.49
CA PRO A 17 3.61 -1.88 15.84
C PRO A 17 4.42 -1.42 14.62
N LYS A 18 4.68 -0.11 14.51
CA LYS A 18 5.63 0.46 13.55
C LYS A 18 6.97 0.71 14.25
N THR A 19 7.75 -0.36 14.40
CA THR A 19 9.05 -0.38 15.11
C THR A 19 10.12 0.55 14.55
N HIS A 20 9.94 1.04 13.32
CA HIS A 20 10.85 1.94 12.61
C HIS A 20 10.47 3.43 12.77
N LYS A 21 9.57 3.78 13.68
CA LYS A 21 9.16 5.17 13.94
C LYS A 21 9.32 5.47 15.44
N ASP A 22 9.73 6.70 15.75
CA ASP A 22 9.82 7.18 17.12
C ASP A 22 8.48 7.01 17.85
N GLY A 23 8.55 6.53 19.09
CA GLY A 23 7.37 6.21 19.90
C GLY A 23 6.61 4.94 19.48
N ILE A 24 7.10 4.17 18.49
CA ILE A 24 6.54 2.90 18.02
C ILE A 24 5.01 2.96 17.84
N PRO A 25 4.49 3.88 17.02
CA PRO A 25 3.06 4.03 16.83
C PRO A 25 2.46 2.74 16.26
N VAL A 26 1.24 2.43 16.69
CA VAL A 26 0.52 1.23 16.23
C VAL A 26 -0.32 1.52 14.98
N ARG A 27 -0.46 0.52 14.12
CA ARG A 27 -1.40 0.51 12.99
C ARG A 27 -2.62 -0.33 13.37
N PRO A 28 -3.83 0.25 13.47
CA PRO A 28 -5.04 -0.54 13.63
C PRO A 28 -5.28 -1.40 12.39
N ILE A 29 -5.63 -2.66 12.59
CA ILE A 29 -6.10 -3.55 11.53
C ILE A 29 -7.36 -4.25 12.02
N GLU A 30 -8.37 -4.23 11.18
CA GLU A 30 -9.61 -4.95 11.41
C GLU A 30 -9.53 -6.30 10.71
N ASN A 31 -9.65 -7.38 11.48
CA ASN A 31 -9.81 -8.72 10.92
C ASN A 31 -11.26 -8.89 10.46
N THR A 32 -11.49 -8.72 9.17
CA THR A 32 -12.80 -8.77 8.53
C THR A 32 -13.13 -10.13 7.92
N ILE A 33 -12.28 -11.16 8.02
CA ILE A 33 -12.43 -12.40 7.22
C ILE A 33 -13.83 -13.04 7.31
N HIS A 34 -14.53 -12.89 8.45
CA HIS A 34 -15.88 -13.44 8.67
C HIS A 34 -16.95 -12.38 8.98
N ALA A 35 -16.65 -11.10 8.72
CA ALA A 35 -17.58 -10.01 8.97
C ALA A 35 -18.78 -10.06 8.01
N PRO A 36 -19.95 -9.53 8.42
CA PRO A 36 -21.17 -9.56 7.60
C PRO A 36 -21.01 -8.95 6.20
N THR A 37 -20.16 -7.93 6.07
CA THR A 37 -19.97 -7.15 4.83
C THR A 37 -18.86 -7.70 3.93
N THR A 38 -18.14 -8.74 4.35
CA THR A 38 -16.91 -9.20 3.67
C THR A 38 -17.15 -9.75 2.29
N ASN A 39 -18.23 -10.52 2.10
CA ASN A 39 -18.57 -11.06 0.78
C ASN A 39 -18.99 -9.95 -0.18
N ILE A 40 -19.72 -8.94 0.30
CA ILE A 40 -20.08 -7.76 -0.49
C ILE A 40 -18.81 -6.98 -0.87
N SER A 41 -17.92 -6.74 0.10
CA SER A 41 -16.61 -6.11 -0.13
C SER A 41 -15.81 -6.85 -1.20
N ASN A 42 -15.64 -8.17 -1.07
CA ASN A 42 -14.87 -8.95 -2.03
C ASN A 42 -15.49 -8.92 -3.44
N TYR A 43 -16.82 -9.04 -3.54
CA TYR A 43 -17.52 -9.00 -4.81
C TYR A 43 -17.41 -7.62 -5.48
N LEU A 44 -17.57 -6.53 -4.73
CA LEU A 44 -17.41 -5.18 -5.26
C LEU A 44 -15.96 -4.93 -5.71
N ASP A 45 -14.98 -5.40 -4.94
CA ASP A 45 -13.57 -5.30 -5.33
C ASP A 45 -13.32 -6.06 -6.63
N GLU A 46 -13.81 -7.29 -6.75
CA GLU A 46 -13.65 -8.13 -7.96
C GLU A 46 -14.18 -7.46 -9.23
N ILE A 47 -15.32 -6.75 -9.16
CA ILE A 47 -15.94 -6.15 -10.34
C ILE A 47 -15.44 -4.72 -10.64
N ILE A 48 -15.03 -3.96 -9.61
CA ILE A 48 -14.64 -2.55 -9.77
C ILE A 48 -13.12 -2.39 -9.91
N ARG A 49 -12.32 -3.20 -9.21
CA ARG A 49 -10.85 -3.07 -9.24
C ARG A 49 -10.26 -3.18 -10.66
N PRO A 50 -10.70 -4.13 -11.51
CA PRO A 50 -10.20 -4.20 -12.89
C PRO A 50 -10.55 -2.97 -13.72
N ILE A 51 -11.69 -2.31 -13.45
CA ILE A 51 -12.07 -1.06 -14.10
C ILE A 51 -11.12 0.05 -13.67
N PHE A 52 -10.87 0.19 -12.36
CA PHE A 52 -9.91 1.16 -11.85
C PHE A 52 -8.52 0.99 -12.46
N ASP A 53 -7.99 -0.24 -12.44
CA ASP A 53 -6.64 -0.53 -12.95
C ASP A 53 -6.52 -0.23 -14.46
N LYS A 54 -7.58 -0.50 -15.23
CA LYS A 54 -7.65 -0.18 -16.66
C LYS A 54 -7.68 1.33 -16.93
N GLU A 55 -8.59 2.04 -16.26
CA GLU A 55 -8.83 3.46 -16.54
C GLU A 55 -7.76 4.39 -15.95
N CYS A 56 -7.09 3.97 -14.87
CA CYS A 56 -6.11 4.77 -14.15
C CYS A 56 -4.65 4.34 -14.39
N GLN A 57 -4.39 3.47 -15.38
CA GLN A 57 -3.05 2.92 -15.65
C GLN A 57 -1.99 4.00 -15.91
N ASN A 58 -2.38 5.13 -16.54
CA ASN A 58 -1.47 6.21 -16.91
C ASN A 58 -1.05 7.11 -15.74
N THR A 59 -1.81 7.09 -14.64
CA THR A 59 -1.56 7.93 -13.45
C THR A 59 -1.14 7.13 -12.23
N THR A 60 -1.18 5.79 -12.32
CA THR A 60 -0.91 4.89 -11.20
C THR A 60 0.40 4.16 -11.40
N ILE A 61 1.27 4.21 -10.40
CA ILE A 61 2.53 3.46 -10.35
C ILE A 61 2.36 2.32 -9.35
N ILE A 62 2.49 1.09 -9.84
CA ILE A 62 2.12 -0.12 -9.09
C ILE A 62 3.27 -0.58 -8.19
N ASP A 63 4.51 -0.42 -8.64
CA ASP A 63 5.69 -0.91 -7.93
C ASP A 63 6.96 -0.10 -8.24
N GLY A 64 8.05 -0.45 -7.55
CA GLY A 64 9.34 0.21 -7.79
C GLY A 64 9.91 0.00 -9.19
N VAL A 65 9.60 -1.12 -9.86
CA VAL A 65 10.16 -1.43 -11.20
C VAL A 65 9.51 -0.56 -12.27
N SER A 66 8.18 -0.45 -12.25
CA SER A 66 7.39 0.43 -13.11
C SER A 66 7.75 1.90 -12.92
N LEU A 67 8.03 2.33 -11.68
CA LEU A 67 8.57 3.66 -11.41
C LEU A 67 9.91 3.89 -12.11
N ILE A 68 10.86 2.97 -11.94
CA ILE A 68 12.21 3.06 -12.54
C ILE A 68 12.11 3.12 -14.06
N GLN A 69 11.26 2.29 -14.67
CA GLN A 69 11.01 2.29 -16.11
C GLN A 69 10.46 3.64 -16.59
N THR A 70 9.47 4.21 -15.89
CA THR A 70 8.90 5.52 -16.19
C THR A 70 9.96 6.63 -16.10
N LEU A 71 10.80 6.62 -15.06
CA LEU A 71 11.87 7.61 -14.91
C LEU A 71 12.97 7.46 -15.97
N HIS A 72 13.30 6.23 -16.39
CA HIS A 72 14.22 6.02 -17.51
C HIS A 72 13.64 6.54 -18.84
N GLN A 73 12.34 6.39 -19.08
CA GLN A 73 11.70 7.01 -20.24
C GLN A 73 11.76 8.53 -20.18
N TYR A 74 11.54 9.12 -19.00
CA TYR A 74 11.69 10.56 -18.77
C TYR A 74 13.13 11.04 -19.03
N MET A 75 14.13 10.26 -18.61
CA MET A 75 15.54 10.50 -18.89
C MET A 75 15.87 10.43 -20.39
N ARG A 76 15.38 9.39 -21.10
CA ARG A 76 15.59 9.25 -22.56
C ARG A 76 15.00 10.41 -23.36
N LYS A 77 13.94 11.07 -22.86
CA LYS A 77 13.37 12.29 -23.45
C LYS A 77 14.19 13.56 -23.19
N GLY A 78 15.35 13.47 -22.52
CA GLY A 78 16.20 14.61 -22.19
C GLY A 78 15.63 15.53 -21.10
N LEU A 79 14.60 15.08 -20.39
CA LEU A 79 13.91 15.88 -19.37
C LEU A 79 14.56 15.75 -17.98
N PHE A 80 15.32 14.69 -17.75
CA PHE A 80 16.03 14.46 -16.48
C PHE A 80 17.38 15.18 -16.49
N LYS A 81 17.48 16.28 -15.73
CA LYS A 81 18.64 17.19 -15.68
C LYS A 81 19.33 17.10 -14.32
N SER A 82 20.54 17.65 -14.20
CA SER A 82 21.25 17.78 -12.93
C SER A 82 20.50 18.61 -11.87
N THR A 83 19.58 19.47 -12.31
CA THR A 83 18.69 20.29 -11.47
C THR A 83 17.36 19.61 -11.13
N THR A 84 17.06 18.45 -11.71
CA THR A 84 15.80 17.72 -11.44
C THR A 84 15.76 17.24 -9.99
N LEU A 85 14.67 17.59 -9.30
CA LEU A 85 14.38 17.15 -7.94
C LEU A 85 13.20 16.17 -7.96
N PHE A 86 13.26 15.19 -7.07
CA PHE A 86 12.11 14.34 -6.77
C PHE A 86 11.24 15.03 -5.72
N CYS A 87 9.93 14.86 -5.86
CA CYS A 87 8.93 15.31 -4.89
C CYS A 87 7.97 14.16 -4.62
N THR A 88 7.69 13.88 -3.35
CA THR A 88 6.60 12.96 -2.95
C THR A 88 5.70 13.60 -1.93
N PHE A 89 4.43 13.25 -2.02
CA PHE A 89 3.39 13.57 -1.05
C PHE A 89 2.95 12.28 -0.37
N ASP A 90 3.06 12.21 0.96
CA ASP A 90 2.52 11.11 1.76
C ASP A 90 1.18 11.54 2.36
N ILE A 91 0.17 10.72 2.13
CA ILE A 91 -1.18 10.94 2.64
C ILE A 91 -1.34 10.15 3.93
N ARG A 92 -1.52 10.86 5.04
CA ARG A 92 -1.72 10.23 6.34
C ARG A 92 -3.12 9.63 6.42
N ASN A 93 -3.21 8.39 6.89
CA ASN A 93 -4.47 7.80 7.36
C ASN A 93 -5.60 7.82 6.32
N LEU A 94 -5.28 7.61 5.04
CA LEU A 94 -6.26 7.71 3.94
C LEU A 94 -7.53 6.88 4.21
N TYR A 95 -7.37 5.57 4.43
CA TYR A 95 -8.46 4.62 4.65
C TYR A 95 -9.42 5.05 5.77
N ASN A 96 -8.89 5.43 6.92
CA ASN A 96 -9.69 5.78 8.10
C ASN A 96 -10.18 7.24 8.08
N MET A 97 -9.83 8.02 7.06
CA MET A 97 -10.23 9.41 6.89
C MET A 97 -11.06 9.65 5.62
N LEU A 98 -11.39 8.60 4.85
CA LEU A 98 -12.27 8.75 3.68
C LEU A 98 -13.61 9.37 4.09
N PRO A 99 -14.01 10.51 3.51
CA PRO A 99 -15.35 11.06 3.69
C PRO A 99 -16.34 10.11 3.00
N GLN A 100 -17.10 9.35 3.80
CA GLN A 100 -17.85 8.19 3.29
C GLN A 100 -18.85 8.55 2.18
N GLU A 101 -19.71 9.58 2.39
CA GLU A 101 -20.69 10.01 1.38
C GLU A 101 -20.04 10.51 0.09
N GLU A 102 -19.02 11.36 0.23
CA GLU A 102 -18.30 11.90 -0.91
C GLU A 102 -17.62 10.77 -1.71
N THR A 103 -17.00 9.81 -1.02
CA THR A 103 -16.35 8.65 -1.66
C THR A 103 -17.36 7.81 -2.44
N LEU A 104 -18.56 7.61 -1.91
CA LEU A 104 -19.64 6.88 -2.60
C LEU A 104 -20.14 7.63 -3.84
N ASN A 105 -20.21 8.96 -3.78
CA ASN A 105 -20.58 9.79 -4.93
C ASN A 105 -19.47 9.78 -6.00
N ILE A 106 -18.21 9.88 -5.58
CA ILE A 106 -17.05 9.79 -6.48
C ILE A 106 -16.99 8.43 -7.17
N LEU A 107 -17.36 7.33 -6.50
CA LEU A 107 -17.47 6.01 -7.14
C LEU A 107 -18.45 6.03 -8.32
N VAL A 108 -19.63 6.63 -8.14
CA VAL A 108 -20.63 6.73 -9.20
C VAL A 108 -20.17 7.68 -10.31
N GLU A 109 -19.59 8.83 -9.94
CA GLU A 109 -19.00 9.77 -10.91
C GLU A 109 -17.93 9.07 -11.76
N PHE A 110 -17.02 8.33 -11.13
CA PHE A 110 -15.96 7.57 -11.79
C PHE A 110 -16.54 6.61 -12.83
N LEU A 111 -17.54 5.81 -12.46
CA LEU A 111 -18.18 4.88 -13.39
C LEU A 111 -18.83 5.61 -14.58
N HIS A 112 -19.55 6.69 -14.33
CA HIS A 112 -20.19 7.47 -15.39
C HIS A 112 -19.20 8.15 -16.33
N VAL A 113 -18.14 8.79 -15.79
CA VAL A 113 -17.10 9.46 -16.58
C VAL A 113 -16.40 8.50 -17.54
N HIS A 114 -16.23 7.24 -17.12
CA HIS A 114 -15.63 6.19 -17.96
C HIS A 114 -16.67 5.39 -18.78
N GLY A 115 -17.92 5.85 -18.85
CA GLY A 115 -18.95 5.29 -19.74
C GLY A 115 -19.66 4.04 -19.23
N TYR A 116 -19.50 3.67 -17.95
CA TYR A 116 -20.13 2.50 -17.36
C TYR A 116 -21.55 2.80 -16.87
N THR A 117 -22.55 2.45 -17.67
CA THR A 117 -23.97 2.50 -17.26
C THR A 117 -24.42 1.29 -16.46
N LYS A 118 -23.70 0.16 -16.60
CA LYS A 118 -23.82 -1.06 -15.79
C LYS A 118 -22.45 -1.72 -15.66
N VAL A 119 -22.15 -2.29 -14.49
CA VAL A 119 -21.00 -3.17 -14.27
C VAL A 119 -21.50 -4.56 -13.96
N LYS A 120 -21.17 -5.55 -14.80
CA LYS A 120 -21.69 -6.93 -14.69
C LYS A 120 -23.23 -7.00 -14.58
N GLY A 121 -23.92 -6.09 -15.26
CA GLY A 121 -25.38 -5.99 -15.24
C GLY A 121 -25.96 -5.16 -14.08
N ILE A 122 -25.12 -4.72 -13.13
CA ILE A 122 -25.51 -3.95 -11.95
C ILE A 122 -25.40 -2.44 -12.25
N PRO A 123 -26.45 -1.63 -12.05
CA PRO A 123 -26.38 -0.18 -12.19
C PRO A 123 -25.45 0.50 -11.15
N PRO A 124 -24.79 1.63 -11.49
CA PRO A 124 -23.95 2.39 -10.57
C PRO A 124 -24.62 2.72 -9.22
N GLU A 125 -25.91 3.04 -9.21
CA GLU A 125 -26.63 3.32 -7.96
C GLU A 125 -26.77 2.10 -7.04
N THR A 126 -26.94 0.90 -7.61
CA THR A 126 -26.94 -0.33 -6.83
C THR A 126 -25.54 -0.64 -6.29
N ILE A 127 -24.50 -0.37 -7.09
CA ILE A 127 -23.10 -0.48 -6.64
C ILE A 127 -22.84 0.48 -5.48
N ARG A 128 -23.31 1.73 -5.59
CA ARG A 128 -23.24 2.75 -4.52
C ARG A 128 -23.94 2.28 -3.24
N LEU A 129 -25.12 1.69 -3.36
CA LEU A 129 -25.85 1.15 -2.21
C LEU A 129 -25.06 0.03 -1.52
N LEU A 130 -24.54 -0.94 -2.28
CA LEU A 130 -23.73 -2.04 -1.73
C LEU A 130 -22.44 -1.51 -1.08
N ALA A 131 -21.79 -0.53 -1.71
CA ALA A 131 -20.62 0.15 -1.18
C ALA A 131 -20.94 0.88 0.14
N SER A 132 -22.11 1.53 0.23
CA SER A 132 -22.58 2.19 1.45
C SER A 132 -22.74 1.19 2.59
N ILE A 133 -23.25 -0.02 2.32
CA ILE A 133 -23.36 -1.07 3.34
C ILE A 133 -21.97 -1.47 3.84
N VAL A 134 -21.00 -1.64 2.94
CA VAL A 134 -19.62 -2.00 3.32
C VAL A 134 -18.96 -0.93 4.20
N LEU A 135 -19.14 0.36 3.88
CA LEU A 135 -18.52 1.45 4.64
C LEU A 135 -19.23 1.77 5.95
N LYS A 136 -20.57 1.88 5.93
CA LYS A 136 -21.35 2.42 7.05
C LYS A 136 -21.79 1.38 8.06
N GLU A 137 -22.07 0.16 7.60
CA GLU A 137 -22.49 -0.94 8.49
C GLU A 137 -21.29 -1.74 9.01
N ASN A 138 -20.09 -1.16 8.95
CA ASN A 138 -18.89 -1.80 9.49
C ASN A 138 -18.86 -1.72 11.02
N VAL A 139 -18.93 -2.89 11.66
CA VAL A 139 -18.96 -3.06 13.12
C VAL A 139 -17.87 -4.04 13.54
N PHE A 140 -17.10 -3.67 14.56
CA PHE A 140 -16.00 -4.47 15.08
C PHE A 140 -15.96 -4.50 16.62
N VAL A 141 -15.28 -5.52 17.15
CA VAL A 141 -15.07 -5.75 18.57
C VAL A 141 -13.65 -5.34 18.96
N TYR A 142 -13.55 -4.58 20.05
CA TYR A 142 -12.28 -4.32 20.72
C TYR A 142 -12.45 -4.47 22.25
N GLY A 143 -11.67 -5.37 22.85
CA GLY A 143 -11.88 -5.79 24.23
C GLY A 143 -13.24 -6.47 24.41
N LYS A 144 -14.09 -5.91 25.27
CA LYS A 144 -15.46 -6.39 25.54
C LYS A 144 -16.54 -5.46 24.98
N LYS A 145 -16.18 -4.54 24.08
CA LYS A 145 -17.08 -3.53 23.52
C LYS A 145 -17.19 -3.66 22.00
N ILE A 146 -18.36 -3.29 21.49
CA ILE A 146 -18.68 -3.25 20.06
C ILE A 146 -18.65 -1.79 19.62
N TYR A 147 -18.03 -1.53 18.46
CA TYR A 147 -17.88 -0.20 17.87
C TYR A 147 -18.32 -0.24 16.42
N GLN A 148 -18.91 0.87 15.96
CA GLN A 148 -19.23 1.10 14.56
C GLN A 148 -18.27 2.14 13.99
N GLN A 149 -17.77 1.90 12.79
CA GLN A 149 -16.92 2.85 12.10
C GLN A 149 -17.77 3.95 11.45
N VAL A 150 -17.64 5.17 11.96
CA VAL A 150 -18.41 6.35 11.49
C VAL A 150 -17.64 7.22 10.48
N LEU A 151 -16.36 6.93 10.26
CA LEU A 151 -15.48 7.67 9.36
C LEU A 151 -14.49 6.72 8.68
N GLY A 152 -14.25 6.92 7.39
CA GLY A 152 -13.38 6.06 6.60
C GLY A 152 -13.98 4.68 6.32
N GLY A 153 -13.13 3.74 5.93
CA GLY A 153 -13.47 2.32 5.83
C GLY A 153 -12.46 1.44 6.56
N ALA A 154 -12.79 0.16 6.70
CA ALA A 154 -11.97 -0.80 7.40
C ALA A 154 -10.65 -1.04 6.64
N MET A 155 -9.50 -0.88 7.30
CA MET A 155 -8.20 -1.15 6.65
C MET A 155 -8.04 -2.62 6.19
N GLY A 156 -8.84 -3.55 6.74
CA GLY A 156 -8.86 -4.96 6.33
C GLY A 156 -9.92 -5.31 5.28
N SER A 157 -10.74 -4.36 4.83
CA SER A 157 -11.72 -4.59 3.76
C SER A 157 -11.05 -4.44 2.40
N SER A 158 -11.21 -5.45 1.55
CA SER A 158 -10.73 -5.48 0.17
C SER A 158 -11.20 -4.26 -0.62
N PHE A 159 -12.50 -3.96 -0.57
CA PHE A 159 -13.09 -2.88 -1.34
C PHE A 159 -12.70 -1.48 -0.85
N THR A 160 -12.34 -1.34 0.43
CA THR A 160 -11.91 -0.04 0.97
C THR A 160 -10.65 0.47 0.27
N LEU A 161 -9.74 -0.43 -0.14
CA LEU A 161 -8.58 -0.06 -0.97
C LEU A 161 -9.00 0.51 -2.33
N THR A 162 -9.92 -0.17 -3.01
CA THR A 162 -10.40 0.27 -4.32
C THR A 162 -11.15 1.60 -4.24
N LEU A 163 -11.96 1.80 -3.19
CA LEU A 163 -12.59 3.09 -2.91
C LEU A 163 -11.57 4.20 -2.61
N ALA A 164 -10.53 3.91 -1.82
CA ALA A 164 -9.48 4.87 -1.54
C ALA A 164 -8.75 5.29 -2.83
N ASN A 165 -8.47 4.35 -3.72
CA ASN A 165 -7.83 4.61 -5.01
C ASN A 165 -8.73 5.46 -5.93
N ILE A 166 -10.02 5.16 -6.01
CA ILE A 166 -11.00 5.94 -6.79
C ILE A 166 -11.17 7.35 -6.21
N PHE A 167 -11.22 7.47 -4.89
CA PHE A 167 -11.21 8.77 -4.22
C PHE A 167 -9.96 9.57 -4.62
N MET A 168 -8.79 8.93 -4.61
CA MET A 168 -7.53 9.57 -5.02
C MET A 168 -7.51 9.99 -6.49
N TRP A 169 -8.18 9.25 -7.38
CA TRP A 169 -8.33 9.63 -8.79
C TRP A 169 -9.08 10.95 -8.99
N LYS A 170 -10.09 11.23 -8.15
CA LYS A 170 -10.77 12.52 -8.14
C LYS A 170 -9.92 13.58 -7.43
N TRP A 171 -9.42 13.24 -6.24
CA TRP A 171 -8.66 14.15 -5.40
C TRP A 171 -7.41 14.71 -6.08
N GLN A 172 -6.66 13.88 -6.84
CA GLN A 172 -5.46 14.33 -7.55
C GLN A 172 -5.76 15.43 -8.59
N LYS A 173 -7.01 15.59 -9.03
CA LYS A 173 -7.44 16.64 -9.96
C LYS A 173 -7.75 17.96 -9.24
N GLU A 174 -8.13 17.89 -7.96
CA GLU A 174 -8.65 19.02 -7.17
C GLU A 174 -7.69 19.47 -6.04
N LEU A 175 -6.60 18.72 -5.80
CA LEU A 175 -5.39 18.97 -5.00
C LEU A 175 -5.52 19.46 -3.54
N PHE A 176 -6.70 19.87 -3.05
CA PHE A 176 -6.85 20.51 -1.73
C PHE A 176 -8.15 20.13 -1.01
N HIS A 177 -8.27 18.90 -0.50
CA HIS A 177 -9.39 18.51 0.36
C HIS A 177 -9.06 18.75 1.85
N PRO A 178 -9.92 19.45 2.64
CA PRO A 178 -9.59 19.89 4.01
C PRO A 178 -9.37 18.74 5.01
N ASN A 179 -9.94 17.57 4.77
CA ASN A 179 -9.80 16.42 5.68
C ASN A 179 -8.52 15.59 5.46
N ILE A 180 -7.72 15.90 4.42
CA ILE A 180 -6.55 15.12 4.04
C ILE A 180 -5.27 15.87 4.42
N LYS A 181 -4.50 15.28 5.35
CA LYS A 181 -3.20 15.81 5.76
C LYS A 181 -2.10 15.29 4.85
N LEU A 182 -1.33 16.21 4.26
CA LEU A 182 -0.20 15.93 3.38
C LEU A 182 1.11 16.16 4.11
N GLU A 183 2.01 15.19 4.04
CA GLU A 183 3.44 15.43 4.24
C GLU A 183 4.11 15.47 2.87
N TYR A 184 5.13 16.31 2.68
CA TYR A 184 5.91 16.30 1.45
C TYR A 184 7.40 16.19 1.71
N LYS A 185 8.12 15.60 0.77
CA LYS A 185 9.59 15.54 0.75
C LYS A 185 10.07 15.91 -0.64
N ILE A 186 11.05 16.80 -0.69
CA ILE A 186 11.67 17.26 -1.94
C ILE A 186 13.18 17.09 -1.80
N GLY A 187 13.83 16.54 -2.84
CA GLY A 187 15.28 16.42 -2.83
C GLY A 187 15.84 15.75 -4.07
N LYS A 188 17.18 15.72 -4.15
CA LYS A 188 17.90 14.96 -5.20
C LYS A 188 17.87 13.46 -4.96
N SER A 189 17.60 13.03 -3.72
CA SER A 189 17.42 11.64 -3.33
C SER A 189 16.09 11.46 -2.62
N LEU A 190 15.36 10.41 -2.97
CA LEU A 190 14.03 10.15 -2.43
C LEU A 190 13.68 8.67 -2.50
N SER A 191 13.00 8.16 -1.48
CA SER A 191 12.53 6.78 -1.41
C SER A 191 11.10 6.61 -1.92
N PHE A 192 10.85 5.61 -2.77
CA PHE A 192 9.51 5.12 -3.10
C PHE A 192 9.44 3.62 -2.84
N LEU A 193 8.52 3.20 -1.96
CA LEU A 193 8.46 1.82 -1.44
C LEU A 193 9.85 1.37 -0.93
N ASP A 194 10.43 0.38 -1.60
CA ASP A 194 11.72 -0.24 -1.29
C ASP A 194 12.86 0.27 -2.20
N VAL A 195 12.62 1.32 -2.99
CA VAL A 195 13.62 1.89 -3.93
C VAL A 195 14.07 3.26 -3.43
N LEU A 196 15.38 3.47 -3.37
CA LEU A 196 15.99 4.79 -3.21
C LEU A 196 16.40 5.32 -4.58
N LEU A 197 15.75 6.39 -5.00
CA LEU A 197 16.07 7.15 -6.21
C LEU A 197 17.08 8.24 -5.88
N THR A 198 18.10 8.41 -6.71
CA THR A 198 19.06 9.52 -6.59
C THR A 198 19.40 10.08 -7.95
N ASN A 199 19.37 11.41 -8.07
CA ASN A 199 19.84 12.12 -9.24
C ASN A 199 21.34 12.44 -9.09
N ILE A 200 22.17 11.73 -9.85
CA ILE A 200 23.62 11.98 -9.93
C ILE A 200 23.88 12.76 -11.21
N ASN A 201 23.90 14.09 -11.11
CA ASN A 201 24.25 15.02 -12.20
C ASN A 201 23.47 14.78 -13.52
N GLY A 202 22.18 14.46 -13.44
CA GLY A 202 21.35 14.18 -14.61
C GLY A 202 21.31 12.70 -15.02
N THR A 203 21.88 11.81 -14.20
CA THR A 203 21.74 10.36 -14.35
C THR A 203 20.96 9.80 -13.17
N LEU A 204 19.96 8.97 -13.47
CA LEU A 204 19.19 8.27 -12.45
C LEU A 204 20.03 7.11 -11.87
N SER A 205 20.24 7.13 -10.56
CA SER A 205 20.82 6.04 -9.78
C SER A 205 19.76 5.47 -8.84
N THR A 206 19.73 4.14 -8.72
CA THR A 206 18.75 3.42 -7.91
C THR A 206 19.45 2.40 -7.02
N SER A 207 18.93 2.25 -5.80
CA SER A 207 19.40 1.27 -4.82
C SER A 207 18.24 0.81 -3.93
N VAL A 208 18.46 -0.21 -3.10
CA VAL A 208 17.45 -0.65 -2.14
C VAL A 208 17.34 0.38 -1.01
N TYR A 209 16.12 0.81 -0.72
CA TYR A 209 15.83 1.66 0.42
C TYR A 209 15.52 0.81 1.65
N HIS A 210 16.27 1.01 2.73
CA HIS A 210 15.96 0.47 4.04
C HIS A 210 15.42 1.57 4.93
N LYS A 211 14.26 1.34 5.54
CA LYS A 211 13.74 2.27 6.54
C LYS A 211 14.69 2.30 7.73
N PRO A 212 14.96 3.47 8.32
CA PRO A 212 15.70 3.56 9.57
C PRO A 212 14.90 2.83 10.65
N ALA A 213 15.30 1.62 11.00
CA ALA A 213 14.76 0.86 12.12
C ALA A 213 15.86 0.72 13.17
N ALA A 214 15.47 0.69 14.45
CA ALA A 214 16.41 0.50 15.55
C ALA A 214 17.22 -0.81 15.39
N GLU A 215 16.61 -1.85 14.81
CA GLU A 215 17.27 -3.12 14.47
C GLU A 215 16.69 -3.68 13.15
N PRO A 216 17.51 -4.33 12.30
CA PRO A 216 17.02 -5.08 11.15
C PRO A 216 16.35 -6.37 11.65
N TYR A 217 15.06 -6.28 11.98
CA TYR A 217 14.26 -7.40 12.45
C TYR A 217 14.10 -8.43 11.32
N VAL A 218 14.90 -9.51 11.39
CA VAL A 218 14.71 -10.71 10.59
C VAL A 218 14.33 -11.83 11.57
N VAL A 219 13.49 -12.76 11.11
CA VAL A 219 13.12 -13.92 11.91
C VAL A 219 14.40 -14.67 12.33
N PRO A 220 14.64 -14.90 13.64
CA PRO A 220 15.84 -15.60 14.09
C PRO A 220 15.93 -17.01 13.52
N PHE A 221 17.11 -17.43 13.05
CA PHE A 221 17.30 -18.72 12.37
C PHE A 221 16.94 -19.95 13.23
N ILE A 222 17.04 -19.77 14.54
CA ILE A 222 16.73 -20.78 15.57
C ILE A 222 15.24 -20.88 15.91
N SER A 223 14.40 -20.00 15.36
CA SER A 223 12.96 -20.04 15.63
C SER A 223 12.29 -21.23 14.94
N ASP A 224 11.14 -21.66 15.46
CA ASP A 224 10.38 -22.82 14.99
C ASP A 224 9.62 -22.58 13.66
N HIS A 225 10.02 -21.55 12.90
CA HIS A 225 9.41 -21.28 11.61
C HIS A 225 9.88 -22.31 10.57
N PRO A 226 9.04 -22.67 9.59
CA PRO A 226 9.44 -23.57 8.51
C PRO A 226 10.68 -23.06 7.75
N ARG A 227 11.58 -23.97 7.35
CA ARG A 227 12.84 -23.61 6.65
C ARG A 227 12.63 -22.76 5.39
N HIS A 228 11.57 -23.04 4.64
CA HIS A 228 11.22 -22.27 3.45
C HIS A 228 10.98 -20.77 3.73
N VAL A 229 10.58 -20.39 4.94
CA VAL A 229 10.40 -18.98 5.32
C VAL A 229 11.75 -18.26 5.30
N PHE A 230 12.79 -18.87 5.88
CA PHE A 230 14.14 -18.31 5.88
C PHE A 230 14.72 -18.20 4.48
N ASP A 231 14.60 -19.28 3.69
CA ASP A 231 15.04 -19.29 2.29
C ASP A 231 14.34 -18.20 1.48
N ASN A 232 13.03 -18.02 1.69
CA ASN A 232 12.27 -16.97 1.05
C ASN A 232 12.74 -15.57 1.46
N ILE A 233 13.10 -15.32 2.72
CA ILE A 233 13.62 -14.01 3.15
C ILE A 233 14.95 -13.71 2.42
N VAL A 234 15.86 -14.68 2.34
CA VAL A 234 17.14 -14.51 1.62
C VAL A 234 16.88 -14.28 0.13
N GLN A 235 16.10 -15.17 -0.51
CA GLN A 235 15.80 -15.09 -1.93
C GLN A 235 15.10 -13.78 -2.30
N THR A 236 14.11 -13.35 -1.52
CA THR A 236 13.38 -12.11 -1.79
C THR A 236 14.28 -10.88 -1.60
N SER A 237 15.12 -10.86 -0.58
CA SER A 237 16.09 -9.78 -0.34
C SER A 237 17.11 -9.67 -1.49
N LEU A 238 17.67 -10.80 -1.94
CA LEU A 238 18.60 -10.82 -3.08
C LEU A 238 17.92 -10.45 -4.40
N ARG A 239 16.72 -10.98 -4.67
CA ARG A 239 15.93 -10.59 -5.86
C ARG A 239 15.65 -9.09 -5.85
N ARG A 240 15.35 -8.50 -4.70
CA ARG A 240 15.14 -7.07 -4.54
C ARG A 240 16.43 -6.27 -4.81
N ALA A 241 17.57 -6.73 -4.28
CA ALA A 241 18.88 -6.14 -4.55
C ALA A 241 19.17 -6.09 -6.06
N ILE A 242 18.91 -7.19 -6.78
CA ILE A 242 19.08 -7.28 -8.24
C ILE A 242 18.13 -6.32 -8.95
N LYS A 243 16.85 -6.27 -8.55
CA LYS A 243 15.83 -5.45 -9.22
C LYS A 243 16.07 -3.95 -9.10
N TYR A 244 16.60 -3.49 -7.96
CA TYR A 244 16.65 -2.05 -7.65
C TYR A 244 18.04 -1.44 -7.75
N SER A 245 19.11 -2.22 -7.82
CA SER A 245 20.46 -1.68 -7.94
C SER A 245 20.78 -1.31 -9.39
N SER A 246 21.00 -0.03 -9.67
CA SER A 246 21.38 0.42 -11.02
C SER A 246 22.84 0.12 -11.37
N ILE A 247 23.71 0.00 -10.37
CA ILE A 247 25.14 -0.25 -10.52
C ILE A 247 25.60 -1.43 -9.67
N LEU A 248 26.67 -2.09 -10.11
CA LEU A 248 27.25 -3.25 -9.42
C LEU A 248 27.71 -2.90 -8.00
N GLN A 249 28.17 -1.66 -7.77
CA GLN A 249 28.58 -1.22 -6.44
C GLN A 249 27.40 -1.23 -5.45
N SER A 250 26.28 -0.60 -5.79
CA SER A 250 25.06 -0.61 -4.98
C SER A 250 24.56 -2.03 -4.71
N PHE A 251 24.64 -2.92 -5.69
CA PHE A 251 24.31 -4.33 -5.51
C PHE A 251 25.25 -5.02 -4.51
N ASN A 252 26.56 -4.78 -4.61
CA ASN A 252 27.54 -5.35 -3.69
C ASN A 252 27.37 -4.81 -2.27
N ASP A 253 27.06 -3.53 -2.13
CA ASP A 253 26.79 -2.90 -0.83
C ASP A 253 25.54 -3.52 -0.20
N GLU A 254 24.46 -3.70 -0.96
CA GLU A 254 23.25 -4.39 -0.51
C GLU A 254 23.52 -5.86 -0.16
N ARG A 255 24.32 -6.57 -0.97
CA ARG A 255 24.71 -7.96 -0.67
C ARG A 255 25.48 -8.06 0.64
N ARG A 256 26.39 -7.11 0.93
CA ARG A 256 27.11 -7.04 2.21
C ARG A 256 26.15 -6.77 3.36
N TYR A 257 25.20 -5.85 3.19
CA TYR A 257 24.17 -5.55 4.19
C TYR A 257 23.28 -6.77 4.49
N ILE A 258 22.85 -7.49 3.45
CA ILE A 258 22.08 -8.73 3.59
C ILE A 258 22.90 -9.76 4.38
N LYS A 259 24.16 -9.98 3.98
CA LYS A 259 25.04 -10.95 4.67
C LYS A 259 25.25 -10.58 6.13
N SER A 260 25.55 -9.32 6.45
CA SER A 260 25.73 -8.89 7.84
C SER A 260 24.45 -9.09 8.65
N THR A 261 23.30 -8.71 8.12
CA THR A 261 22.00 -8.87 8.78
C THR A 261 21.72 -10.33 9.16
N PHE A 262 22.01 -11.29 8.26
CA PHE A 262 21.81 -12.71 8.55
C PHE A 262 22.83 -13.27 9.54
N LEU A 263 24.09 -12.82 9.49
CA LEU A 263 25.10 -13.18 10.48
C LEU A 263 24.71 -12.71 11.89
N TYR A 264 24.21 -11.48 12.02
CA TYR A 264 23.72 -10.95 13.31
C TYR A 264 22.50 -11.71 13.84
N ASN A 265 21.69 -12.33 12.97
CA ASN A 265 20.51 -13.10 13.35
C ASN A 265 20.78 -14.61 13.56
N GLY A 266 22.06 -15.01 13.66
CA GLY A 266 22.47 -16.38 13.99
C GLY A 266 22.43 -17.36 12.81
N SER A 267 22.28 -16.89 11.57
CA SER A 267 22.45 -17.73 10.38
C SER A 267 23.93 -17.87 10.05
N VAL A 268 24.53 -19.01 10.38
CA VAL A 268 25.97 -19.30 10.13
C VAL A 268 26.23 -19.75 8.68
N TYR A 269 25.20 -20.06 7.91
CA TYR A 269 25.32 -20.52 6.53
C TYR A 269 24.83 -19.45 5.54
N CYS A 270 25.77 -18.71 4.96
CA CYS A 270 25.60 -17.81 3.81
C CYS A 270 26.83 -17.90 2.90
#